data_AF-A0A0K2RDK1-F1
#
_entry.id   AF-A0A0K2RDK1-F1
#
_cell.length_a   1.000
_cell.length_b   1.000
_cell.length_c   1.000
_cell.angle_alpha   90.00
_cell.angle_beta   90.00
_cell.angle_gamma   90.00
#
_symmetry.space_group_name_H-M   'P 1'
#
loop_
_entity.id
_entity.type
_entity.pdbx_description
1 polymer ?
#
loop_
_entity_poly.entity_id
_entity_poly.type
_entity_poly.pdbx_seq_one_letter_code
_entity_poly.pdbx_strand_id
1 'polypeptide(L)'
;MRRYLELTVVANVQVVNEDGAWAVFMPGQPFAAEATELGEALADFVDALRDYAEDWEDHLHAAPNHRENWALVQLIDLCTDQQLAAWLTGSVA
;
A
#
# COMPACT_ATOMS: atom_id res chain seq x y z
N MET A 1 -10.90 -15.11 -2.06
CA MET A 1 -10.25 -14.34 -0.98
C MET A 1 -9.74 -12.99 -1.49
N ARG A 2 -8.74 -12.91 -2.39
CA ARG A 2 -8.23 -11.64 -2.97
C ARG A 2 -9.31 -10.64 -3.35
N ARG A 3 -10.25 -11.02 -4.23
CA ARG A 3 -11.32 -10.12 -4.69
C ARG A 3 -12.20 -9.56 -3.57
N TYR A 4 -12.43 -10.33 -2.51
CA TYR A 4 -13.19 -9.85 -1.36
C TYR A 4 -12.40 -8.79 -0.58
N LEU A 5 -11.09 -9.01 -0.38
CA LEU A 5 -10.20 -8.05 0.28
C LEU A 5 -10.06 -6.75 -0.52
N GLU A 6 -9.91 -6.81 -1.85
CA GLU A 6 -9.89 -5.61 -2.71
C GLU A 6 -11.14 -4.73 -2.56
N LEU A 7 -12.29 -5.35 -2.27
CA LEU A 7 -13.58 -4.65 -2.14
C LEU A 7 -13.85 -4.16 -0.71
N THR A 8 -13.12 -4.67 0.29
CA THR A 8 -13.42 -4.41 1.71
C THR A 8 -12.29 -3.70 2.45
N VAL A 9 -11.05 -3.78 1.97
CA VAL A 9 -9.91 -3.00 2.46
C VAL A 9 -9.86 -1.68 1.70
N VAL A 10 -10.14 -0.59 2.41
CA VAL A 10 -10.08 0.76 1.85
C VAL A 10 -8.63 1.21 1.81
N ALA A 11 -8.11 1.52 0.62
CA ALA A 11 -6.72 1.94 0.45
C ALA A 11 -6.41 3.25 1.22
N ASN A 12 -7.35 4.20 1.25
CA ASN A 12 -7.15 5.53 1.83
C ASN A 12 -5.86 6.21 1.34
N VAL A 13 -5.46 5.98 0.09
CA VAL A 13 -4.23 6.57 -0.46
C VAL A 13 -4.48 8.02 -0.86
N GLN A 14 -3.50 8.87 -0.59
CA GLN A 14 -3.42 10.26 -1.02
C GLN A 14 -2.27 10.37 -2.02
N VAL A 15 -2.51 11.07 -3.12
CA VAL A 15 -1.51 11.38 -4.14
C VAL A 15 -1.48 12.88 -4.31
N VAL A 16 -0.31 13.48 -4.12
CA VAL A 16 -0.12 14.93 -4.19
C VAL A 16 1.07 15.23 -5.10
N ASN A 17 1.00 16.32 -5.85
CA ASN A 17 2.12 16.83 -6.63
C ASN A 17 2.47 18.25 -6.14
N GLU A 18 3.65 18.41 -5.56
CA GLU A 18 4.15 19.67 -5.01
C GLU A 18 5.61 19.87 -5.42
N ASP A 19 5.99 21.09 -5.82
CA ASP A 19 7.35 21.47 -6.20
C ASP A 19 8.06 20.53 -7.22
N GLY A 20 7.28 19.87 -8.08
CA GLY A 20 7.79 18.96 -9.10
C GLY A 20 8.02 17.52 -8.61
N ALA A 21 7.65 17.20 -7.38
CA ALA A 21 7.66 15.85 -6.83
C ALA A 21 6.24 15.30 -6.64
N TRP A 22 6.07 13.99 -6.82
CA TRP A 22 4.87 13.25 -6.51
C TRP A 22 5.05 12.54 -5.18
N ALA A 23 4.15 12.78 -4.23
CA ALA A 23 4.08 12.06 -2.97
C ALA A 23 2.84 11.15 -2.94
N VAL A 24 3.04 9.89 -2.56
CA VAL A 24 1.99 8.89 -2.35
C VAL A 24 2.05 8.46 -0.90
N PHE A 25 0.94 8.55 -0.16
CA PHE A 25 0.91 8.17 1.25
C PHE A 25 -0.47 7.68 1.71
N MET A 26 -0.52 6.94 2.82
CA MET A 26 -1.76 6.52 3.47
C MET A 26 -1.91 7.22 4.83
N PRO A 27 -2.86 8.15 5.00
CA PRO A 27 -3.06 8.83 6.28
C PRO A 27 -3.33 7.85 7.42
N GLY A 28 -2.61 8.03 8.53
CA GLY A 28 -2.72 7.17 9.70
C GLY A 28 -1.97 5.84 9.60
N GLN A 29 -1.30 5.57 8.48
CA GLN A 29 -0.46 4.40 8.27
C GLN A 29 0.99 4.84 7.99
N PRO A 30 2.00 4.00 8.26
CA PRO A 30 3.42 4.35 8.11
C PRO A 30 3.91 4.26 6.65
N PHE A 31 3.05 4.52 5.67
CA PHE A 31 3.38 4.37 4.26
C PHE A 31 3.50 5.73 3.59
N ALA A 32 4.66 5.98 2.99
CA ALA A 32 4.90 7.11 2.12
C ALA A 32 5.99 6.76 1.10
N ALA A 33 5.83 7.26 -0.12
CA ALA A 33 6.84 7.23 -1.17
C ALA A 33 6.82 8.55 -1.95
N GLU A 34 7.97 8.95 -2.49
CA GLU A 34 8.11 10.18 -3.24
C GLU A 34 9.04 9.97 -4.43
N ALA A 35 8.66 10.51 -5.58
CA ALA A 35 9.51 10.49 -6.78
C ALA A 35 9.19 11.67 -7.71
N THR A 36 10.02 11.90 -8.72
CA THR A 36 9.77 12.95 -9.74
C THR A 36 8.69 12.54 -10.75
N GLU A 37 8.42 11.24 -10.88
CA GLU A 37 7.37 10.70 -11.74
C GLU A 37 6.32 9.96 -10.91
N LEU A 38 5.03 10.13 -11.20
CA LEU A 38 3.95 9.45 -10.48
C LEU A 38 4.08 7.92 -10.55
N GLY A 39 4.50 7.39 -11.69
CA GLY A 39 4.67 5.94 -11.88
C GLY A 39 5.77 5.37 -10.99
N GLU A 40 6.87 6.11 -10.83
CA GLU A 40 7.97 5.76 -9.93
C GLU A 40 7.51 5.84 -8.47
N ALA A 41 6.83 6.92 -8.07
CA ALA A 41 6.31 7.06 -6.71
C ALA A 41 5.32 5.95 -6.34
N LEU A 42 4.49 5.50 -7.29
CA LEU A 42 3.58 4.37 -7.10
C LEU A 42 4.32 3.02 -7.01
N ALA A 43 5.38 2.82 -7.80
CA ALA A 43 6.20 1.61 -7.72
C ALA A 43 6.90 1.51 -6.36
N ASP A 44 7.55 2.59 -5.94
CA ASP A 44 8.20 2.69 -4.63
C ASP A 44 7.19 2.49 -3.48
N PHE A 45 5.97 3.00 -3.64
CA PHE A 45 4.91 2.79 -2.67
C PHE A 45 4.47 1.33 -2.59
N VAL A 46 4.43 0.61 -3.71
CA VAL A 46 4.16 -0.83 -3.74
C VAL A 46 5.27 -1.60 -3.05
N ASP A 47 6.54 -1.25 -3.31
CA ASP A 47 7.68 -1.86 -2.62
C ASP A 47 7.60 -1.66 -1.10
N ALA A 48 7.26 -0.45 -0.64
CA ALA A 48 7.04 -0.19 0.79
C ALA A 48 5.91 -1.03 1.41
N LEU A 49 4.85 -1.35 0.65
CA LEU A 49 3.81 -2.27 1.09
C LEU A 49 4.32 -3.71 1.20
N ARG A 50 5.19 -4.15 0.28
CA ARG A 50 5.82 -5.48 0.32
C ARG A 50 6.71 -5.63 1.54
N ASP A 51 7.61 -4.67 1.76
CA ASP A 51 8.49 -4.66 2.92
C ASP A 51 7.69 -4.70 4.22
N TYR A 52 6.60 -3.95 4.29
CA TYR A 52 5.71 -3.97 5.46
C TYR A 52 5.03 -5.32 5.69
N ALA A 53 4.62 -6.02 4.63
CA ALA A 53 4.02 -7.35 4.77
C ALA A 53 5.03 -8.35 5.34
N GLU A 54 6.28 -8.29 4.88
CA GLU A 54 7.39 -9.10 5.41
C GLU A 54 7.66 -8.77 6.89
N ASP A 55 7.80 -7.49 7.24
CA ASP A 55 8.01 -7.04 8.62
C ASP A 55 6.83 -7.41 9.55
N TRP A 56 5.60 -7.41 9.00
CA TRP A 56 4.42 -7.78 9.76
C TRP A 56 4.41 -9.24 10.15
N GLU A 57 4.74 -10.12 9.19
CA GLU A 57 4.86 -11.54 9.46
C GLU A 57 6.00 -11.82 10.45
N ASP A 58 7.16 -11.16 10.29
CA ASP A 58 8.31 -11.33 11.17
C ASP A 58 8.02 -10.89 12.62
N HIS A 59 7.51 -9.67 12.82
CA HIS A 59 7.34 -9.14 14.18
C HIS A 59 6.22 -8.12 14.39
N LEU A 60 5.73 -7.38 13.37
CA LEU A 60 4.73 -6.33 13.61
C LEU A 60 3.33 -6.86 13.94
N HIS A 61 3.01 -8.12 13.62
CA HIS A 61 1.73 -8.73 14.03
C HIS A 61 1.50 -8.69 15.56
N ALA A 62 2.57 -8.62 16.36
CA ALA A 62 2.49 -8.50 17.81
C ALA A 62 2.37 -7.05 18.32
N ALA A 63 2.68 -6.05 17.49
CA ALA A 63 2.68 -4.64 17.89
C ALA A 63 1.25 -4.06 17.89
N PRO A 64 0.78 -3.41 18.99
CA PRO A 64 -0.62 -2.97 19.10
C PRO A 64 -1.12 -2.06 17.97
N ASN A 65 -0.25 -1.23 17.42
CA ASN A 65 -0.55 -0.29 16.33
C ASN A 65 -0.52 -0.93 14.93
N HIS A 66 -0.11 -2.20 14.80
CA HIS A 66 -0.01 -2.93 13.53
C HIS A 66 -0.83 -4.22 13.51
N ARG A 67 -1.17 -4.78 14.68
CA ARG A 67 -1.85 -6.07 14.84
C ARG A 67 -3.14 -6.20 14.01
N GLU A 68 -3.88 -5.11 13.83
CA GLU A 68 -5.16 -5.12 13.10
C GLU A 68 -5.00 -5.02 11.56
N ASN A 69 -3.77 -4.85 11.05
CA ASN A 69 -3.50 -4.74 9.62
C ASN A 69 -3.50 -6.10 8.88
N TRP A 70 -3.93 -7.20 9.51
CA TRP A 70 -3.98 -8.53 8.90
C TRP A 70 -4.65 -8.53 7.52
N ALA A 71 -5.82 -7.90 7.37
CA ALA A 71 -6.53 -7.88 6.09
C ALA A 71 -5.76 -7.14 4.99
N LEU A 72 -5.00 -6.09 5.34
CA LEU A 72 -4.13 -5.37 4.42
C LEU A 72 -2.95 -6.25 3.99
N VAL A 73 -2.28 -6.91 4.93
CA VAL A 73 -1.17 -7.84 4.65
C VAL A 73 -1.63 -8.97 3.74
N GLN A 74 -2.77 -9.60 4.04
CA GLN A 74 -3.32 -10.64 3.17
C GLN A 74 -3.65 -10.13 1.76
N LEU A 75 -4.08 -8.86 1.62
CA LEU A 75 -4.32 -8.27 0.31
C LEU A 75 -3.00 -8.08 -0.46
N ILE A 76 -1.97 -7.57 0.22
CA ILE A 76 -0.63 -7.40 -0.32
C ILE A 76 -0.12 -8.73 -0.86
N ASP A 77 -0.04 -9.76 -0.03
CA ASP A 77 0.51 -11.07 -0.39
C ASP A 77 -0.24 -11.77 -1.54
N LEU A 78 -1.55 -11.55 -1.65
CA LEU A 78 -2.38 -12.20 -2.67
C LEU A 78 -2.39 -11.47 -4.02
N CYS A 79 -1.96 -10.21 -4.08
CA CYS A 79 -1.92 -9.42 -5.29
C CYS A 79 -0.54 -9.48 -5.95
N THR A 80 -0.48 -9.35 -7.27
CA THR A 80 0.75 -8.92 -7.96
C THR A 80 0.96 -7.43 -7.78
N ASP A 81 2.16 -6.91 -8.07
CA ASP A 81 2.45 -5.47 -7.97
C ASP A 81 1.55 -4.63 -8.87
N GLN A 82 1.27 -5.14 -10.08
CA GLN A 82 0.30 -4.52 -10.99
C GLN A 82 -1.11 -4.47 -10.37
N GLN A 83 -1.53 -5.53 -9.67
CA GLN A 83 -2.84 -5.56 -9.01
C GLN A 83 -2.88 -4.61 -7.80
N LEU A 84 -1.77 -4.46 -7.07
CA LEU A 84 -1.67 -3.47 -5.98
C LEU A 84 -1.72 -2.05 -6.52
N ALA A 85 -0.97 -1.72 -7.57
CA ALA A 85 -1.03 -0.42 -8.21
C ALA A 85 -2.44 -0.09 -8.74
N ALA A 86 -3.13 -1.07 -9.33
CA ALA A 86 -4.52 -0.91 -9.75
C ALA A 86 -5.47 -0.67 -8.57
N TRP A 87 -5.32 -1.42 -7.47
CA TRP A 87 -6.11 -1.24 -6.24
C TRP A 87 -5.89 0.15 -5.62
N LEU A 88 -4.65 0.63 -5.53
CA LEU A 88 -4.31 1.96 -5.02
C LEU A 88 -4.97 3.07 -5.86
N THR A 89 -4.94 2.93 -7.18
CA THR A 89 -5.48 3.95 -8.10
C THR A 89 -6.99 3.84 -8.34
N GLY A 90 -7.67 2.84 -7.77
CA GLY A 90 -9.08 2.56 -8.05
C GLY A 90 -9.34 2.11 -9.49
N SER A 91 -8.28 1.73 -10.22
CA SER A 91 -8.40 1.20 -11.57
C SER A 91 -8.95 -0.22 -11.52
N VAL A 92 -9.90 -0.54 -12.39
CA VAL A 92 -10.35 -1.92 -12.56
C VAL A 92 -9.21 -2.71 -13.20
N ALA A 93 -8.59 -3.61 -12.42
CA ALA A 93 -7.62 -4.59 -12.93
C ALA A 93 -8.28 -5.67 -13.80
#